data_AF-A0A510NVJ6-F1
#
_entry.id   AF-A0A510NVJ6-F1
#
_cell.length_a   1.000
_cell.length_b   1.000
_cell.length_c   1.000
_cell.angle_alpha   90.00
_cell.angle_beta   90.00
_cell.angle_gamma   90.00
#
_symmetry.space_group_name_H-M   'P 1'
#
loop_
_entity.id
_entity.type
_entity.pdbx_description
1 polymer ?
#
loop_
_entity_poly.entity_id
_entity_poly.type
_entity_poly.pdbx_seq_one_letter_code
_entity_poly.pdbx_strand_id
1 'polypeptide(L)'
;MTASWARKKLEPEGIEIFSDFYEMINTPGLAAVIVASLTELHVEHTLAAVKRGIYIFPIDCSHQLNQLLHDLGEDGRSKVMVGFVRRFNEQYHTALRSIQAGSIRVPLIIRSQGAEKLDKSGFFIEHARHRGCIFVDTVIHDIDLTPSFFGRRIAVEVVVGVAGDEVSDRIAGEFGNWKKD
;
A
#
# COMPACT_ATOMS: atom_id res chain seq x y z
N MET A 1 -17.63 5.68 -0.94
CA MET A 1 -18.69 4.97 -0.17
C MET A 1 -19.18 5.91 0.91
N THR A 2 -20.49 6.08 1.12
CA THR A 2 -21.01 7.04 2.12
C THR A 2 -21.38 6.33 3.42
N ALA A 3 -21.37 7.06 4.55
CA ALA A 3 -21.84 6.53 5.83
C ALA A 3 -23.30 6.03 5.75
N SER A 4 -24.16 6.71 4.99
CA SER A 4 -25.54 6.29 4.75
C SER A 4 -25.64 4.95 4.00
N TRP A 5 -24.74 4.70 3.05
CA TRP A 5 -24.66 3.42 2.35
C TRP A 5 -24.25 2.30 3.32
N ALA A 6 -23.23 2.56 4.15
CA ALA A 6 -22.69 1.57 5.09
C ALA A 6 -23.75 1.14 6.10
N ARG A 7 -24.43 2.10 6.75
CA ARG A 7 -25.52 1.80 7.69
C ARG A 7 -26.61 0.93 7.06
N LYS A 8 -27.12 1.35 5.90
CA LYS A 8 -28.19 0.64 5.18
C LYS A 8 -27.81 -0.81 4.80
N LYS A 9 -26.53 -1.08 4.53
CA LYS A 9 -26.08 -2.37 3.97
C LYS A 9 -25.43 -3.30 4.98
N LEU A 10 -24.82 -2.76 6.02
CA LEU A 10 -23.96 -3.51 6.94
C LEU A 10 -24.60 -3.67 8.34
N GLU A 11 -25.38 -2.69 8.82
CA GLU A 11 -26.09 -2.83 10.11
C GLU A 11 -27.06 -4.04 10.13
N PRO A 12 -27.79 -4.37 9.04
CA PRO A 12 -28.63 -5.58 9.02
C PRO A 12 -27.84 -6.89 9.16
N GLU A 13 -26.56 -6.88 8.82
CA GLU A 13 -25.64 -8.02 8.96
C GLU A 13 -25.00 -8.06 10.37
N GLY A 14 -25.41 -7.15 11.27
CA GLY A 14 -24.85 -7.03 12.62
C GLY A 14 -23.49 -6.32 12.69
N ILE A 15 -23.09 -5.63 11.63
CA ILE A 15 -21.84 -4.87 11.59
C ILE A 15 -22.08 -3.48 12.20
N GLU A 16 -21.36 -3.20 13.28
CA GLU A 16 -21.39 -1.89 13.94
C GLU A 16 -20.65 -0.83 13.11
N ILE A 17 -21.24 0.35 12.98
CA ILE A 17 -20.72 1.44 12.15
C ILE A 17 -20.35 2.62 13.03
N PHE A 18 -19.07 2.98 12.97
CA PHE A 18 -18.52 4.13 13.68
C PHE A 18 -18.31 5.30 12.71
N SER A 19 -18.56 6.52 13.17
CA SER A 19 -18.19 7.74 12.43
C SER A 19 -16.77 8.22 12.71
N ASP A 20 -16.16 7.72 13.78
CA ASP A 20 -14.85 8.11 14.25
C ASP A 20 -13.97 6.88 14.50
N PHE A 21 -12.72 6.95 14.04
CA PHE A 21 -11.76 5.87 14.18
C PHE A 21 -11.39 5.62 15.65
N TYR A 22 -11.26 6.69 16.45
CA TYR A 22 -10.87 6.58 17.85
C TYR A 22 -11.96 5.95 18.70
N GLU A 23 -13.23 6.19 18.38
CA GLU A 23 -14.36 5.46 18.96
C GLU A 23 -14.31 3.97 18.60
N MET A 24 -14.10 3.62 17.33
CA MET A 24 -14.05 2.23 16.87
C MET A 24 -12.93 1.43 17.55
N ILE A 25 -11.73 1.99 17.70
CA ILE A 25 -10.62 1.27 18.37
C ILE A 25 -10.85 1.07 19.87
N ASN A 26 -11.85 1.74 20.47
CA ASN A 26 -12.26 1.55 21.85
C ASN A 26 -13.16 0.33 22.08
N THR A 27 -13.62 -0.35 21.02
CA THR A 27 -14.51 -1.50 21.15
C THR A 27 -13.87 -2.62 22.00
N PRO A 28 -14.53 -3.06 23.08
CA PRO A 28 -14.03 -4.13 23.93
C PRO A 28 -13.80 -5.42 23.13
N GLY A 29 -12.61 -6.00 23.28
CA GLY A 29 -12.25 -7.24 22.58
C GLY A 29 -11.80 -7.08 21.13
N LEU A 30 -11.66 -5.85 20.62
CA LEU A 30 -11.12 -5.62 19.28
C LEU A 30 -9.67 -6.10 19.18
N ALA A 31 -9.44 -7.13 18.37
CA ALA A 31 -8.13 -7.75 18.23
C ALA A 31 -7.28 -7.13 17.11
N ALA A 32 -7.90 -6.73 16.00
CA ALA A 32 -7.20 -6.29 14.81
C ALA A 32 -7.96 -5.22 14.03
N VAL A 33 -7.24 -4.39 13.27
CA VAL A 33 -7.79 -3.35 12.40
C VAL A 33 -7.15 -3.40 11.02
N ILE A 34 -7.98 -3.24 9.99
CA ILE A 34 -7.56 -3.00 8.61
C ILE A 34 -7.70 -1.50 8.33
N VAL A 35 -6.61 -0.84 7.95
CA VAL A 35 -6.63 0.60 7.62
C VAL A 35 -6.62 0.73 6.10
N ALA A 36 -7.81 1.02 5.56
CA ALA A 36 -8.05 1.34 4.16
C ALA A 36 -8.46 2.81 3.96
N SER A 37 -8.00 3.67 4.86
CA SER A 37 -8.27 5.10 4.84
C SER A 37 -7.34 5.84 3.88
N LEU A 38 -7.31 7.16 3.99
CA LEU A 38 -6.33 7.97 3.26
C LEU A 38 -4.90 7.62 3.71
N THR A 39 -3.93 7.54 2.78
CA THR A 39 -2.52 7.20 3.06
C THR A 39 -1.90 8.07 4.15
N GLU A 40 -2.26 9.37 4.18
CA GLU A 40 -1.83 10.32 5.21
C GLU A 40 -2.26 9.92 6.63
N LEU A 41 -3.41 9.25 6.76
CA LEU A 41 -3.94 8.78 8.05
C LEU A 41 -3.34 7.44 8.48
N HIS A 42 -2.57 6.75 7.63
CA HIS A 42 -2.05 5.42 7.95
C HIS A 42 -1.12 5.46 9.16
N VAL A 43 -0.26 6.47 9.25
CA VAL A 43 0.70 6.63 10.36
C VAL A 43 -0.05 6.87 11.67
N GLU A 44 -0.99 7.83 11.66
CA GLU A 44 -1.78 8.20 12.85
C GLU A 44 -2.62 7.03 13.36
N HIS A 45 -3.39 6.38 12.47
CA HIS A 45 -4.22 5.24 12.84
C HIS A 45 -3.38 4.03 13.30
N THR A 46 -2.23 3.78 12.66
CA THR A 46 -1.32 2.72 13.08
C THR A 46 -0.78 2.96 14.48
N LEU A 47 -0.32 4.19 14.77
CA LEU A 47 0.16 4.58 16.09
C LEU A 47 -0.89 4.38 17.17
N ALA A 48 -2.12 4.82 16.91
CA ALA A 48 -3.22 4.71 17.85
C ALA A 48 -3.59 3.25 18.15
N ALA A 49 -3.60 2.37 17.15
CA ALA A 49 -3.84 0.94 17.33
C ALA A 49 -2.69 0.24 18.08
N VAL A 50 -1.45 0.52 17.69
CA VAL A 50 -0.24 -0.06 18.32
C VAL A 50 -0.17 0.28 19.80
N LYS A 51 -0.45 1.53 20.19
CA LYS A 51 -0.48 1.96 21.61
C LYS A 51 -1.47 1.17 22.47
N ARG A 52 -2.46 0.52 21.85
CA ARG A 52 -3.47 -0.31 22.51
C ARG A 52 -3.20 -1.81 22.45
N GLY A 53 -2.12 -2.23 21.80
CA GLY A 53 -1.83 -3.64 21.56
C GLY A 53 -2.75 -4.30 20.52
N ILE A 54 -3.31 -3.51 19.61
CA ILE A 54 -4.19 -4.00 18.54
C ILE A 54 -3.34 -4.34 17.31
N TYR A 55 -3.58 -5.51 16.70
CA TYR A 55 -2.93 -5.89 15.43
C TYR A 55 -3.40 -4.99 14.29
N ILE A 56 -2.50 -4.62 13.39
CA ILE A 56 -2.80 -3.59 12.39
C ILE A 56 -2.31 -3.97 11.00
N PHE A 57 -3.19 -3.77 10.02
CA PHE A 57 -2.95 -4.05 8.60
C PHE A 57 -3.27 -2.81 7.75
N PRO A 58 -2.31 -1.87 7.59
CA PRO A 58 -2.48 -0.76 6.66
C PRO A 58 -2.29 -1.22 5.22
N ILE A 59 -3.21 -0.85 4.32
CA ILE A 59 -3.19 -1.32 2.92
C ILE A 59 -2.07 -0.69 2.08
N ASP A 60 -1.49 0.41 2.57
CA ASP A 60 -0.46 1.19 1.88
C ASP A 60 0.61 1.66 2.87
N CYS A 61 1.78 2.00 2.37
CA CYS A 61 2.96 2.35 3.14
C CYS A 61 3.47 3.74 2.80
N SER A 62 3.85 4.51 3.83
CA SER A 62 4.64 5.72 3.67
C SER A 62 6.05 5.53 4.22
N HIS A 63 6.98 6.41 3.85
CA HIS A 63 8.31 6.44 4.45
C HIS A 63 8.24 6.60 5.97
N GLN A 64 7.35 7.50 6.43
CA GLN A 64 7.09 7.73 7.85
C GLN A 64 6.57 6.47 8.56
N LEU A 65 5.69 5.71 7.92
CA LEU A 65 5.22 4.44 8.47
C LEU A 65 6.39 3.45 8.61
N ASN A 66 7.26 3.32 7.61
CA ASN A 66 8.42 2.43 7.71
C ASN A 66 9.38 2.83 8.85
N GLN A 67 9.68 4.12 8.97
CA GLN A 67 10.52 4.61 10.07
C GLN A 67 9.87 4.33 11.42
N LEU A 68 8.56 4.59 11.52
CA LEU A 68 7.81 4.28 12.73
C LEU A 68 7.87 2.79 13.08
N LEU A 69 7.72 1.88 12.11
CA LEU A 69 7.80 0.44 12.34
C LEU A 69 9.18 0.00 12.83
N HIS A 70 10.23 0.67 12.36
CA HIS A 70 11.58 0.45 12.86
C HIS A 70 11.71 0.93 14.32
N ASP A 71 11.16 2.10 14.64
CA ASP A 71 11.29 2.73 15.96
C ASP A 71 10.41 2.10 17.04
N LEU A 72 9.25 1.55 16.67
CA LEU A 72 8.35 0.84 17.59
C LEU A 72 8.99 -0.41 18.21
N GLY A 73 10.05 -0.96 17.58
CA GLY A 73 10.76 -2.15 18.06
C GLY A 73 9.88 -3.40 18.16
N GLU A 74 10.45 -4.52 18.59
CA GLU A 74 9.73 -5.77 18.83
C GLU A 74 9.12 -5.81 20.23
N ASP A 75 8.30 -4.83 20.61
CA ASP A 75 7.69 -4.81 21.95
C ASP A 75 6.67 -5.95 22.18
N GLY A 76 6.34 -6.69 21.12
CA GLY A 76 5.54 -7.92 21.12
C GLY A 76 4.05 -7.73 21.41
N ARG A 77 3.62 -6.51 21.77
CA ARG A 77 2.22 -6.24 22.16
C ARG A 77 1.31 -6.02 20.97
N SER A 78 1.87 -5.69 19.81
CA SER A 78 1.14 -5.57 18.55
C SER A 78 2.04 -5.99 17.38
N LYS A 79 1.44 -6.29 16.23
CA LYS A 79 2.16 -6.51 14.97
C LYS A 79 1.55 -5.64 13.89
N VAL A 80 2.41 -5.03 13.09
CA VAL A 80 2.02 -4.31 11.89
C VAL A 80 2.39 -5.11 10.67
N MET A 81 1.42 -5.31 9.78
CA MET A 81 1.63 -5.96 8.50
C MET A 81 1.16 -5.02 7.38
N VAL A 82 2.11 -4.46 6.64
CA VAL A 82 1.80 -3.62 5.47
C VAL A 82 1.20 -4.47 4.36
N GLY A 83 0.19 -3.93 3.68
CA GLY A 83 -0.64 -4.57 2.66
C GLY A 83 0.04 -4.88 1.32
N PHE A 84 1.27 -5.38 1.31
CA PHE A 84 1.94 -5.90 0.11
C PHE A 84 1.36 -7.26 -0.30
N VAL A 85 0.10 -7.26 -0.76
CA VAL A 85 -0.69 -8.47 -1.03
C VAL A 85 -0.09 -9.38 -2.10
N ARG A 86 0.70 -8.84 -3.05
CA ARG A 86 1.33 -9.64 -4.11
C ARG A 86 2.34 -10.65 -3.57
N ARG A 87 2.89 -10.44 -2.36
CA ARG A 87 3.74 -11.42 -1.65
C ARG A 87 3.03 -12.75 -1.38
N PHE A 88 1.70 -12.76 -1.38
CA PHE A 88 0.87 -13.94 -1.07
C PHE A 88 0.22 -14.56 -2.31
N ASN A 89 0.53 -14.05 -3.50
CA ASN A 89 -0.05 -14.59 -4.73
C ASN A 89 0.76 -15.82 -5.20
N GLU A 90 0.05 -16.93 -5.40
CA GLU A 90 0.60 -18.25 -5.69
C GLU A 90 1.45 -18.30 -6.97
N GLN A 91 1.16 -17.43 -7.95
CA GLN A 91 1.93 -17.36 -9.19
C GLN A 91 3.34 -16.82 -8.92
N TYR A 92 3.48 -15.80 -8.07
CA TYR A 92 4.81 -15.31 -7.66
C TYR A 92 5.54 -16.36 -6.82
N HIS A 93 4.85 -17.05 -5.91
CA HIS A 93 5.46 -18.16 -5.16
C HIS A 93 5.94 -19.29 -6.08
N THR A 94 5.20 -19.61 -7.12
CA THR A 94 5.60 -20.63 -8.12
C THR A 94 6.84 -20.19 -8.88
N ALA A 95 6.93 -18.93 -9.30
CA ALA A 95 8.13 -18.37 -9.91
C ALA A 95 9.34 -18.44 -8.96
N LEU A 96 9.16 -18.03 -7.70
CA LEU A 96 10.21 -18.07 -6.68
C LEU A 96 10.72 -19.50 -6.41
N ARG A 97 9.81 -20.47 -6.26
CA ARG A 97 10.18 -21.88 -6.10
C ARG A 97 10.95 -22.42 -7.32
N SER A 98 10.59 -21.99 -8.53
CA SER A 98 11.28 -22.39 -9.76
C SER A 98 12.70 -21.83 -9.84
N ILE A 99 12.92 -20.61 -9.32
CA ILE A 99 14.27 -20.02 -9.18
C ILE A 99 15.07 -20.79 -8.13
N GLN A 100 14.48 -21.03 -6.95
CA GLN A 100 15.13 -21.73 -5.84
C GLN A 100 15.50 -23.18 -6.20
N ALA A 101 14.66 -23.88 -6.97
CA ALA A 101 14.94 -25.21 -7.48
C ALA A 101 15.98 -25.23 -8.62
N GLY A 102 16.40 -24.06 -9.11
CA GLY A 102 17.34 -23.93 -10.22
C GLY A 102 16.72 -24.17 -11.61
N SER A 103 15.40 -24.41 -11.71
CA SER A 103 14.71 -24.74 -12.96
C SER A 103 14.75 -23.61 -13.99
N ILE A 104 14.74 -22.35 -13.54
CA ILE A 104 14.86 -21.16 -14.41
C ILE A 104 16.13 -20.35 -14.17
N ARG A 105 17.09 -20.90 -13.40
CA ARG A 105 18.37 -20.29 -13.02
C ARG A 105 18.19 -18.90 -12.38
N VAL A 106 19.25 -18.08 -12.40
CA VAL A 106 19.26 -16.74 -11.82
C VAL A 106 18.57 -15.75 -12.78
N PRO A 107 17.52 -15.03 -12.34
CA PRO A 107 16.93 -13.97 -13.14
C PRO A 107 17.95 -12.88 -13.47
N LEU A 108 17.94 -12.39 -14.71
CA LEU A 108 18.75 -11.24 -15.13
C LEU A 108 17.91 -9.97 -15.27
N ILE A 109 16.64 -10.11 -15.68
CA ILE A 109 15.71 -9.02 -15.93
C ILE A 109 14.35 -9.41 -15.36
N ILE A 110 13.72 -8.47 -14.66
CA ILE A 110 12.30 -8.52 -14.32
C ILE A 110 11.64 -7.35 -15.03
N ARG A 111 10.58 -7.65 -15.77
CA ARG A 111 9.72 -6.65 -16.38
C ARG A 111 8.36 -6.76 -15.74
N SER A 112 7.90 -5.69 -15.11
CA SER A 112 6.53 -5.55 -14.66
C SER A 112 5.86 -4.37 -15.37
N GLN A 113 4.55 -4.49 -15.59
CA GLN A 113 3.74 -3.46 -16.21
C GLN A 113 2.36 -3.46 -15.53
N GLY A 114 2.01 -2.34 -14.92
CA GLY A 114 0.65 -2.03 -14.48
C GLY A 114 -0.01 -1.09 -15.48
N ALA A 115 -1.31 -1.26 -15.67
CA ALA A 115 -2.13 -0.31 -16.40
C ALA A 115 -3.44 -0.14 -15.65
N GLU A 116 -3.82 1.10 -15.38
CA GLU A 116 -5.11 1.42 -14.80
C GLU A 116 -6.10 1.80 -15.89
N LYS A 117 -7.39 1.60 -15.60
CA LYS A 117 -8.44 2.05 -16.50
C LYS A 117 -8.39 3.58 -16.60
N LEU A 118 -8.39 4.11 -17.81
CA LEU A 118 -8.49 5.56 -18.03
C LEU A 118 -9.79 6.10 -17.42
N ASP A 119 -9.64 6.84 -16.34
CA ASP A 119 -10.73 7.55 -15.67
C ASP A 119 -10.78 9.01 -16.16
N LYS A 120 -11.85 9.35 -16.88
CA LYS A 120 -12.10 10.70 -17.39
C LYS A 120 -12.88 11.58 -16.42
N SER A 121 -13.29 11.06 -15.26
CA SER A 121 -14.04 11.83 -14.25
C SER A 121 -13.20 12.89 -13.55
N GLY A 122 -11.87 12.81 -13.66
CA GLY A 122 -10.93 13.69 -12.99
C GLY A 122 -10.61 13.27 -11.55
N PHE A 123 -11.31 12.28 -10.98
CA PHE A 123 -11.04 11.75 -9.64
C PHE A 123 -9.58 11.30 -9.51
N PHE A 124 -9.08 10.53 -10.48
CA PHE A 124 -7.69 10.05 -10.46
C PHE A 124 -6.67 11.19 -10.56
N ILE A 125 -6.96 12.28 -11.30
CA ILE A 125 -6.05 13.43 -11.42
C ILE A 125 -5.96 14.18 -10.08
N GLU A 126 -7.08 14.37 -9.39
CA GLU A 126 -7.06 14.97 -8.05
C GLU A 126 -6.39 14.04 -7.03
N HIS A 127 -6.61 12.72 -7.13
CA HIS A 127 -5.93 11.72 -6.31
C HIS A 127 -4.40 11.76 -6.49
N ALA A 128 -3.97 11.84 -7.76
CA ALA A 128 -2.59 11.90 -8.22
C ALA A 128 -1.78 13.08 -7.66
N ARG A 129 -2.43 14.23 -7.39
CA ARG A 129 -1.76 15.40 -6.81
C ARG A 129 -1.28 15.17 -5.38
N HIS A 130 -1.96 14.28 -4.65
CA HIS A 130 -1.73 14.08 -3.22
C HIS A 130 -1.04 12.75 -2.93
N ARG A 131 -1.00 11.84 -3.91
CA ARG A 131 -0.45 10.49 -3.78
C ARG A 131 0.28 10.19 -5.05
N GLY A 132 1.48 9.59 -4.98
CA GLY A 132 2.38 9.37 -6.12
C GLY A 132 1.86 8.44 -7.22
N CYS A 133 0.56 8.47 -7.50
CA CYS A 133 -0.20 7.90 -8.60
C CYS A 133 0.06 6.41 -8.74
N ILE A 134 -0.06 5.90 -9.96
CA ILE A 134 0.22 4.52 -10.32
C ILE A 134 1.58 4.02 -9.80
N PHE A 135 2.58 4.89 -9.60
CA PHE A 135 3.88 4.48 -9.05
C PHE A 135 3.76 4.05 -7.58
N VAL A 136 3.12 4.86 -6.75
CA VAL A 136 2.93 4.56 -5.32
C VAL A 136 1.77 3.59 -5.11
N ASP A 137 0.68 3.74 -5.84
CA ASP A 137 -0.54 2.95 -5.63
C ASP A 137 -0.42 1.51 -6.18
N THR A 138 0.33 1.33 -7.28
CA THR A 138 0.32 0.06 -8.02
C THR A 138 1.73 -0.54 -8.19
N VAL A 139 2.69 0.26 -8.68
CA VAL A 139 4.05 -0.22 -9.00
C VAL A 139 4.87 -0.50 -7.74
N ILE A 140 4.55 0.13 -6.60
CA ILE A 140 5.22 -0.14 -5.32
C ILE A 140 5.22 -1.64 -4.97
N HIS A 141 4.18 -2.37 -5.34
CA HIS A 141 4.07 -3.81 -5.11
C HIS A 141 5.03 -4.63 -5.98
N ASP A 142 5.38 -4.15 -7.18
CA ASP A 142 6.38 -4.78 -8.04
C ASP A 142 7.80 -4.52 -7.52
N ILE A 143 8.05 -3.29 -7.08
CA ILE A 143 9.30 -2.91 -6.44
C ILE A 143 9.51 -3.75 -5.17
N ASP A 144 8.47 -3.89 -4.36
CA ASP A 144 8.46 -4.71 -3.14
C ASP A 144 8.83 -6.18 -3.38
N LEU A 145 8.37 -6.76 -4.50
CA LEU A 145 8.67 -8.14 -4.85
C LEU A 145 10.09 -8.32 -5.39
N THR A 146 10.69 -7.28 -5.96
CA THR A 146 11.98 -7.35 -6.65
C THR A 146 13.11 -7.98 -5.80
N PRO A 147 13.28 -7.64 -4.49
CA PRO A 147 14.23 -8.31 -3.61
C PRO A 147 14.03 -9.81 -3.43
N SER A 148 12.81 -10.31 -3.59
CA SER A 148 12.52 -11.76 -3.50
C SER A 148 13.14 -12.52 -4.68
N PHE A 149 13.32 -11.86 -5.82
CA PHE A 149 13.84 -12.47 -7.05
C PHE A 149 15.35 -12.25 -7.23
N PHE A 150 15.87 -11.05 -6.96
CA PHE A 150 17.29 -10.71 -7.15
C PHE A 150 18.13 -10.76 -5.87
N GLY A 151 17.49 -10.95 -4.71
CA GLY A 151 18.13 -10.79 -3.41
C GLY A 151 18.12 -9.34 -2.91
N ARG A 152 18.62 -9.11 -1.69
CA ARG A 152 18.46 -7.82 -0.98
C ARG A 152 19.46 -6.72 -1.37
N ARG A 153 20.52 -7.04 -2.12
CA ARG A 153 21.54 -6.06 -2.54
C ARG A 153 21.27 -5.62 -3.97
N ILE A 154 20.39 -4.64 -4.12
CA ILE A 154 19.99 -4.10 -5.43
C ILE A 154 20.31 -2.61 -5.45
N ALA A 155 21.02 -2.14 -6.48
CA ALA A 155 21.12 -0.73 -6.78
C ALA A 155 19.85 -0.30 -7.54
N VAL A 156 19.17 0.73 -7.05
CA VAL A 156 17.92 1.22 -7.65
C VAL A 156 18.21 2.49 -8.42
N GLU A 157 17.90 2.47 -9.71
CA GLU A 157 17.82 3.66 -10.56
C GLU A 157 16.38 3.79 -11.07
N VAL A 158 15.82 4.99 -10.99
CA VAL A 158 14.46 5.27 -11.44
C VAL A 158 14.54 6.22 -12.62
N VAL A 159 14.06 5.75 -13.77
CA VAL A 159 13.88 6.57 -14.97
C VAL A 159 12.38 6.72 -15.20
N VAL A 160 11.88 7.94 -15.07
CA VAL A 160 10.48 8.26 -15.35
C VAL A 160 10.41 8.84 -16.76
N GLY A 161 9.69 8.16 -17.64
CA GLY A 161 9.32 8.67 -18.96
C GLY A 161 7.81 8.82 -19.01
N VAL A 162 7.33 10.00 -19.39
CA VAL A 162 5.91 10.22 -19.64
C VAL A 162 5.70 10.30 -21.15
N ALA A 163 4.82 9.46 -21.65
CA ALA A 163 4.38 9.46 -23.04
C ALA A 163 2.86 9.33 -23.03
N GLY A 164 2.14 10.38 -23.36
CA GLY A 164 0.68 10.33 -23.33
C GLY A 164 -0.02 11.63 -23.70
N ASP A 165 -1.33 11.59 -23.53
CA ASP A 165 -2.32 12.65 -23.77
C ASP A 165 -2.31 13.74 -22.68
N GLU A 166 -3.21 14.73 -22.77
CA GLU A 166 -3.30 15.85 -21.82
C GLU A 166 -3.39 15.42 -20.35
N VAL A 167 -3.97 14.25 -20.05
CA VAL A 167 -4.06 13.71 -18.68
C VAL A 167 -2.69 13.26 -18.18
N SER A 168 -1.95 12.57 -19.05
CA SER A 168 -0.60 12.09 -18.76
C SER A 168 0.38 13.26 -18.57
N ASP A 169 0.26 14.30 -19.40
CA ASP A 169 1.08 15.52 -19.29
C ASP A 169 0.82 16.29 -17.98
N ARG A 170 -0.44 16.38 -17.56
CA ARG A 170 -0.80 17.02 -16.27
C ARG A 170 -0.22 16.27 -15.08
N ILE A 171 -0.30 14.94 -15.10
CA ILE A 171 0.29 14.10 -14.04
C ILE A 171 1.83 14.24 -14.06
N ALA A 172 2.45 14.25 -15.24
CA ALA A 172 3.89 14.47 -15.41
C ALA A 172 4.37 15.79 -14.81
N GLY A 173 3.62 16.87 -15.03
CA GLY A 173 3.93 18.20 -14.51
C GLY A 173 3.97 18.26 -12.98
N GLU A 174 3.10 17.50 -12.31
CA GLU A 174 3.10 17.37 -10.85
C GLU A 174 4.34 16.57 -10.36
N PHE A 175 4.72 15.51 -11.09
CA PHE A 175 5.93 14.71 -10.77
C PHE A 175 7.25 15.41 -11.05
N GLY A 176 7.32 16.32 -12.03
CA GLY A 176 8.53 17.10 -12.32
C GLY A 176 9.00 17.98 -11.15
N ASN A 177 8.11 18.24 -10.18
CA ASN A 177 8.41 18.98 -8.95
C ASN A 177 8.75 18.08 -7.76
N TRP A 178 8.82 16.76 -7.94
CA TRP A 178 9.20 15.83 -6.87
C TRP A 178 10.68 16.00 -6.54
N LYS A 179 10.98 16.84 -5.54
CA LYS A 179 12.32 16.95 -4.98
C LYS A 179 12.61 15.69 -4.19
N LYS A 180 13.79 15.10 -4.44
CA LYS A 180 14.41 14.14 -3.52
C LYS A 180 14.69 14.89 -2.22
N ASP A 181 13.77 14.80 -1.27
CA ASP A 181 14.08 14.98 0.14
C ASP A 181 14.55 13.63 0.70
#